data_AF-A0A7C3KWQ6-F1
#
_entry.id   AF-A0A7C3KWQ6-F1
#
_cell.length_a   1.000
_cell.length_b   1.000
_cell.length_c   1.000
_cell.angle_alpha   90.00
_cell.angle_beta   90.00
_cell.angle_gamma   90.00
#
_symmetry.space_group_name_H-M   'P 1'
#
loop_
_entity.id
_entity.type
_entity.pdbx_description
1 polymer ?
#
loop_
_entity_poly.entity_id
_entity_poly.type
_entity_poly.pdbx_seq_one_letter_code
_entity_poly.pdbx_strand_id
1 'polypeptide(L)'
;MKTNVKTRGRGFSVVEVLVVVTILALIAALLYPVYATSKRRAKERVCISNLKSIFSAISMYRSNHDGEGRYGDWISMGLPTGLSVLPDEGYMDPGGLECVGIPFAPNIEKPFYLPAGWLTGWEPLREPSNLSPGSWRDYVEKWRDEAIFVQDMNHQEPGTSVGSLLQTHRGLGLYVGGHVRVVLKKGDIFQREWWN
;
A
#
# COMPACT_ATOMS: atom_id res chain seq x y z
N MET A 1 35.42 58.25 34.71
CA MET A 1 33.95 58.39 34.79
C MET A 1 33.33 57.60 33.65
N LYS A 2 32.71 56.43 33.92
CA LYS A 2 32.12 55.56 32.89
C LYS A 2 30.59 55.65 33.00
N THR A 3 29.93 56.24 32.01
CA THR A 3 28.47 56.34 31.93
C THR A 3 27.89 55.04 31.38
N ASN A 4 27.10 54.35 32.20
CA ASN A 4 26.47 53.07 31.86
C ASN A 4 25.19 53.34 31.04
N VAL A 5 25.25 53.16 29.72
CA VAL A 5 24.10 53.34 28.83
C VAL A 5 23.18 52.12 28.96
N LYS A 6 22.09 52.25 29.72
CA LYS A 6 21.01 51.24 29.74
C LYS A 6 20.28 51.29 28.40
N THR A 7 20.60 50.37 27.49
CA THR A 7 19.78 50.07 26.33
C THR A 7 18.43 49.53 26.82
N ARG A 8 17.36 50.33 26.68
CA ARG A 8 15.99 49.83 26.90
C ARG A 8 15.70 48.76 25.85
N GLY A 9 15.77 47.49 26.26
CA GLY A 9 15.28 46.40 25.42
C GLY A 9 13.79 46.60 25.15
N ARG A 10 13.41 46.62 23.88
CA ARG A 10 11.99 46.64 23.47
C ARG A 10 11.41 45.26 23.80
N GLY A 11 10.52 45.20 24.79
CA GLY A 11 9.74 44.00 25.08
C GLY A 11 8.52 43.92 24.16
N PHE A 12 8.13 42.71 23.79
CA PHE A 12 6.88 42.47 23.06
C PHE A 12 5.68 42.72 23.96
N SER A 13 4.63 43.35 23.42
CA SER A 13 3.35 43.45 24.12
C SER A 13 2.62 42.11 24.08
N VAL A 14 1.80 41.85 25.11
CA VAL A 14 0.95 40.65 25.16
C VAL A 14 0.00 40.60 23.96
N VAL A 15 -0.49 41.76 23.51
CA VAL A 15 -1.38 41.87 22.35
C VAL A 15 -0.69 41.48 21.05
N GLU A 16 0.57 41.90 20.84
CA GLU A 16 1.34 41.50 19.65
C GLU A 16 1.52 39.98 19.57
N VAL A 17 1.86 39.33 20.69
CA VAL A 17 2.01 37.88 20.71
C VAL A 17 0.66 37.18 20.49
N LEU A 18 -0.42 37.69 21.11
CA LEU A 18 -1.75 37.11 21.00
C LEU A 18 -2.26 37.12 19.54
N VAL A 19 -2.18 38.27 18.86
CA VAL A 19 -2.63 38.39 17.46
C VAL A 19 -1.85 37.45 16.55
N VAL A 20 -0.53 37.32 16.76
CA VAL A 20 0.31 36.42 15.94
C VAL A 20 -0.08 34.95 16.15
N VAL A 21 -0.22 34.48 17.39
CA VAL A 21 -0.60 33.08 17.62
C VAL A 21 -2.02 32.80 17.14
N THR A 22 -2.94 33.76 17.22
CA THR A 22 -4.29 33.63 16.66
C THR A 22 -4.27 33.48 15.14
N ILE A 23 -3.47 34.30 14.44
CA ILE A 23 -3.32 34.19 12.98
C ILE A 23 -2.66 32.86 12.60
N LEU A 24 -1.61 32.44 13.31
CA LEU A 24 -0.95 31.14 13.06
C LEU A 24 -1.89 29.96 13.29
N ALA A 25 -2.71 29.99 14.35
CA ALA A 25 -3.69 28.95 14.64
C ALA A 25 -4.76 28.86 13.55
N LEU A 26 -5.25 30.01 13.05
CA LEU A 26 -6.23 30.05 11.97
C LEU A 26 -5.67 29.44 10.67
N ILE A 27 -4.46 29.82 10.29
CA ILE A 27 -3.79 29.28 9.10
C ILE A 27 -3.55 27.77 9.25
N ALA A 28 -3.06 27.33 10.41
CA ALA A 28 -2.83 25.91 10.69
C ALA A 28 -4.12 25.08 10.60
N ALA A 29 -5.25 25.60 11.09
CA ALA A 29 -6.54 24.92 11.04
C ALA A 29 -7.02 24.65 9.61
N LEU A 30 -6.78 25.60 8.68
CA LEU A 30 -7.14 25.43 7.27
C LEU A 30 -6.17 24.51 6.52
N LEU A 31 -4.89 24.52 6.89
CA LEU A 31 -3.84 23.72 6.22
C LEU A 31 -3.87 22.24 6.64
N TYR A 32 -4.22 21.93 7.88
CA TYR A 32 -4.17 20.57 8.43
C TYR A 32 -4.92 19.50 7.59
N PRO A 33 -6.21 19.68 7.20
CA PRO A 33 -6.93 18.65 6.46
C PRO A 33 -6.32 18.38 5.07
N VAL A 34 -5.83 19.43 4.41
CA VAL A 34 -5.18 19.34 3.10
C VAL A 34 -3.84 18.62 3.22
N TYR A 35 -3.05 18.95 4.24
CA TYR A 35 -1.77 18.30 4.51
C TYR A 35 -1.92 16.80 4.77
N ALA A 36 -2.89 16.41 5.61
CA ALA A 36 -3.15 15.00 5.92
C ALA A 36 -3.50 14.18 4.65
N THR A 37 -4.34 14.74 3.78
CA THR A 37 -4.73 14.09 2.52
C THR A 37 -3.56 14.01 1.55
N SER A 38 -2.78 15.10 1.39
CA SER A 38 -1.62 15.16 0.50
C SER A 38 -0.54 14.14 0.92
N LYS A 39 -0.24 14.04 2.22
CA LYS A 39 0.71 13.07 2.75
C LYS A 39 0.30 11.63 2.43
N ARG A 40 -1.00 11.30 2.53
CA ARG A 40 -1.52 9.98 2.15
C ARG A 40 -1.34 9.69 0.66
N ARG A 41 -1.66 10.66 -0.21
CA ARG A 41 -1.46 10.53 -1.67
C ARG A 41 0.02 10.40 -2.05
N ALA A 42 0.92 11.06 -1.33
CA ALA A 42 2.36 10.93 -1.56
C ALA A 42 2.84 9.50 -1.27
N LYS A 43 2.39 8.90 -0.16
CA LYS A 43 2.67 7.49 0.16
C LYS A 43 2.13 6.54 -0.90
N GLU A 44 0.90 6.77 -1.37
CA GLU A 44 0.29 6.00 -2.47
C GLU A 44 1.16 6.01 -3.72
N ARG A 45 1.73 7.15 -4.09
CA ARG A 45 2.62 7.24 -5.26
C ARG A 45 3.92 6.45 -5.06
N VAL A 46 4.49 6.47 -3.87
CA VAL A 46 5.68 5.66 -3.54
C VAL A 46 5.37 4.18 -3.70
N CYS A 47 4.20 3.75 -3.22
CA CYS A 47 3.72 2.37 -3.37
C CYS A 47 3.57 1.94 -4.82
N ILE A 48 2.94 2.78 -5.65
CA ILE A 48 2.84 2.53 -7.09
C ILE A 48 4.23 2.39 -7.71
N SER A 49 5.19 3.21 -7.31
CA SER A 49 6.57 3.12 -7.79
C SER A 49 7.23 1.80 -7.37
N ASN A 50 7.07 1.40 -6.11
CA ASN A 50 7.61 0.14 -5.60
C ASN A 50 7.00 -1.06 -6.33
N LEU A 51 5.68 -1.07 -6.57
CA LEU A 51 5.00 -2.11 -7.35
C LEU A 51 5.57 -2.25 -8.77
N LYS A 52 5.90 -1.13 -9.43
CA LYS A 52 6.57 -1.16 -10.73
C LYS A 52 8.00 -1.71 -10.65
N SER A 53 8.75 -1.36 -9.62
CA SER A 53 10.10 -1.92 -9.39
C SER A 53 10.06 -3.43 -9.16
N ILE A 54 9.06 -3.91 -8.40
CA ILE A 54 8.80 -5.34 -8.20
C ILE A 54 8.50 -6.01 -9.54
N PHE A 55 7.60 -5.44 -10.34
CA PHE A 55 7.29 -5.98 -11.68
C PHE A 55 8.53 -6.09 -12.56
N SER A 56 9.40 -5.09 -12.53
CA SER A 56 10.67 -5.14 -13.24
C SER A 56 11.56 -6.29 -12.76
N ALA A 57 11.66 -6.51 -11.45
CA ALA A 57 12.43 -7.60 -10.87
C ALA A 57 11.85 -8.97 -11.24
N ILE A 58 10.52 -9.13 -11.18
CA ILE A 58 9.82 -10.34 -11.63
C ILE A 58 10.07 -10.59 -13.11
N SER A 59 9.94 -9.56 -13.94
CA SER A 59 10.12 -9.68 -15.39
C SER A 59 11.55 -10.11 -15.73
N MET A 60 12.54 -9.56 -15.01
CA MET A 60 13.94 -9.97 -15.14
C MET A 60 14.14 -11.43 -14.70
N TYR A 61 13.53 -11.84 -13.58
CA TYR A 61 13.58 -13.23 -13.13
C TYR A 61 12.96 -14.19 -14.15
N ARG A 62 11.75 -13.89 -14.64
CA ARG A 62 11.05 -14.70 -15.66
C ARG A 62 11.88 -14.86 -16.93
N SER A 63 12.56 -13.81 -17.35
CA SER A 63 13.45 -13.83 -18.51
C SER A 63 14.68 -14.72 -18.32
N ASN A 64 15.09 -14.99 -17.08
CA ASN A 64 16.26 -15.79 -16.75
C ASN A 64 15.92 -17.26 -16.42
N HIS A 65 14.65 -17.56 -16.14
CA HIS A 65 14.19 -18.87 -15.62
C HIS A 65 13.23 -19.61 -16.56
N ASP A 66 13.23 -19.27 -17.86
CA ASP A 66 12.58 -20.02 -18.97
C ASP A 66 11.20 -20.61 -18.64
N GLY A 67 10.27 -19.76 -18.17
CA GLY A 67 8.87 -20.16 -18.07
C GLY A 67 8.28 -20.46 -19.45
N GLU A 68 7.60 -21.60 -19.59
CA GLU A 68 7.04 -22.06 -20.86
C GLU A 68 5.82 -21.24 -21.33
N GLY A 69 5.26 -20.37 -20.48
CA GLY A 69 4.02 -19.64 -20.76
C GLY A 69 3.93 -18.25 -20.13
N ARG A 70 3.10 -17.38 -20.73
CA ARG A 70 2.72 -16.09 -20.12
C ARG A 70 1.64 -16.22 -19.05
N TYR A 71 0.81 -17.25 -19.17
CA TYR A 71 -0.34 -17.56 -18.33
C TYR A 71 -0.27 -19.04 -17.96
N GLY A 72 -0.77 -19.40 -16.80
CA GLY A 72 -0.76 -20.77 -16.33
C GLY A 72 -0.62 -20.84 -14.82
N ASP A 73 -0.06 -21.95 -14.34
CA ASP A 73 0.43 -22.02 -12.97
C ASP A 73 1.68 -21.13 -12.78
N TRP A 74 2.10 -20.94 -11.52
CA TRP A 74 3.25 -20.07 -11.25
C TRP A 74 4.56 -20.57 -11.87
N ILE A 75 4.72 -21.88 -12.04
CA ILE A 75 5.93 -22.53 -12.58
C ILE A 75 6.04 -22.25 -14.08
N SER A 76 4.97 -22.54 -14.83
CA SER A 76 4.85 -22.27 -16.27
C SER A 76 5.00 -20.79 -16.60
N MET A 77 4.59 -19.90 -15.69
CA MET A 77 4.79 -18.46 -15.82
C MET A 77 6.24 -17.99 -15.59
N GLY A 78 7.14 -18.88 -15.15
CA GLY A 78 8.53 -18.57 -14.81
C GLY A 78 8.66 -17.68 -13.57
N LEU A 79 7.69 -17.75 -12.65
CA LEU A 79 7.69 -16.93 -11.44
C LEU A 79 8.61 -17.54 -10.37
N PRO A 80 9.22 -16.71 -9.50
CA PRO A 80 10.13 -17.21 -8.48
C PRO A 80 9.44 -18.21 -7.55
N THR A 81 10.05 -19.38 -7.38
CA THR A 81 9.50 -20.47 -6.54
C THR A 81 9.45 -20.10 -5.05
N GLY A 82 10.26 -19.12 -4.61
CA GLY A 82 10.20 -18.53 -3.27
C GLY A 82 8.94 -17.68 -3.00
N LEU A 83 8.13 -17.39 -4.02
CA LEU A 83 6.85 -16.68 -3.87
C LEU A 83 5.80 -17.54 -3.15
N SER A 84 5.91 -18.87 -3.25
CA SER A 84 5.05 -19.85 -2.57
C SER A 84 5.63 -20.36 -1.25
N VAL A 85 6.79 -19.88 -0.80
CA VAL A 85 7.47 -20.30 0.47
C VAL A 85 7.29 -19.26 1.59
N LEU A 86 6.47 -18.24 1.36
CA LEU A 86 5.96 -17.37 2.42
C LEU A 86 4.80 -17.92 3.30
N PRO A 87 4.44 -19.22 3.36
CA PRO A 87 3.40 -19.65 4.28
C PRO A 87 3.86 -20.15 5.66
N ASP A 88 5.09 -20.66 5.85
CA ASP A 88 5.34 -21.49 7.04
C ASP A 88 6.23 -20.87 8.12
N GLU A 89 7.09 -19.89 7.83
CA GLU A 89 7.75 -19.10 8.87
C GLU A 89 7.73 -17.62 8.48
N GLY A 90 7.16 -16.82 9.38
CA GLY A 90 6.77 -15.44 9.12
C GLY A 90 7.89 -14.51 8.65
N TYR A 91 7.43 -13.38 8.12
CA TYR A 91 8.20 -12.21 7.73
C TYR A 91 9.11 -12.42 6.52
N MET A 92 8.63 -12.00 5.34
CA MET A 92 9.49 -11.13 4.55
C MET A 92 9.90 -9.98 5.47
N ASP A 93 11.18 -9.94 5.82
CA ASP A 93 11.78 -8.87 6.61
C ASP A 93 11.29 -7.52 6.04
N PRO A 94 10.75 -6.58 6.85
CA PRO A 94 9.88 -5.50 6.38
C PRO A 94 10.61 -4.41 5.55
N GLY A 95 11.90 -4.58 5.26
CA GLY A 95 12.76 -3.56 4.69
C GLY A 95 12.63 -3.30 3.18
N GLY A 96 11.78 -4.02 2.44
CA GLY A 96 11.71 -3.88 0.97
C GLY A 96 10.32 -3.66 0.36
N LEU A 97 9.25 -4.05 1.08
CA LEU A 97 7.87 -4.03 0.58
C LEU A 97 6.90 -3.32 1.51
N GLU A 98 7.40 -2.64 2.54
CA GLU A 98 6.57 -1.70 3.28
C GLU A 98 6.24 -0.51 2.40
N CYS A 99 5.07 -0.59 1.79
CA CYS A 99 4.22 0.56 1.65
C CYS A 99 3.94 1.16 3.02
N VAL A 100 4.88 1.99 3.52
CA VAL A 100 4.81 2.59 4.86
C VAL A 100 3.57 3.47 4.98
N GLY A 101 2.49 2.85 5.45
CA GLY A 101 1.55 3.41 6.42
C GLY A 101 0.28 4.02 5.87
N ILE A 102 -0.80 3.26 5.99
CA ILE A 102 -2.02 3.69 6.68
C ILE A 102 -2.43 2.51 7.59
N PRO A 103 -2.79 2.73 8.86
CA PRO A 103 -3.22 1.64 9.72
C PRO A 103 -4.55 1.03 9.25
N PHE A 104 -4.63 -0.30 9.36
CA PHE A 104 -5.84 -1.14 9.20
C PHE A 104 -7.07 -0.62 9.97
N ALA A 105 -6.85 0.21 11.00
CA ALA A 105 -7.89 0.94 11.69
C ALA A 105 -7.34 2.31 12.12
N PRO A 106 -8.10 3.41 11.98
CA PRO A 106 -7.64 4.77 12.33
C PRO A 106 -7.29 4.97 13.83
N ASN A 107 -7.50 3.97 14.69
CA ASN A 107 -7.41 4.08 16.16
C ASN A 107 -6.53 3.00 16.85
N ILE A 108 -5.55 2.40 16.16
CA ILE A 108 -4.63 1.44 16.80
C ILE A 108 -3.20 2.00 16.77
N GLU A 109 -2.56 2.12 17.93
CA GLU A 109 -1.18 2.63 18.14
C GLU A 109 -0.10 1.88 17.33
N LYS A 110 -0.41 0.66 16.88
CA LYS A 110 0.43 -0.14 15.99
C LYS A 110 -0.38 -0.52 14.76
N PRO A 111 -0.08 0.05 13.57
CA PRO A 111 -0.70 -0.38 12.33
C PRO A 111 -0.53 -1.90 12.21
N PHE A 112 -1.64 -2.64 12.11
CA PHE A 112 -1.56 -4.01 11.62
C PHE A 112 -1.20 -3.90 10.13
N TYR A 113 0.08 -4.02 9.82
CA TYR A 113 0.56 -4.08 8.45
C TYR A 113 0.19 -5.45 7.92
N LEU A 114 -0.88 -5.52 7.12
CA LEU A 114 -1.00 -6.66 6.24
C LEU A 114 0.14 -6.50 5.22
N PRO A 115 1.09 -7.45 5.15
CA PRO A 115 2.10 -7.40 4.10
C PRO A 115 1.37 -7.32 2.76
N ALA A 116 1.94 -6.59 1.79
CA ALA A 116 1.48 -6.70 0.42
C ALA A 116 1.51 -8.20 0.07
N GLY A 117 0.32 -8.79 -0.01
CA GLY A 117 0.17 -10.21 -0.19
C GLY A 117 0.38 -10.51 -1.66
N TRP A 118 1.26 -11.46 -1.97
CA TRP A 118 1.13 -12.14 -3.24
C TRP A 118 -0.18 -12.92 -3.20
N LEU A 119 -1.05 -12.75 -4.20
CA LEU A 119 -2.28 -13.52 -4.26
C LEU A 119 -2.02 -15.01 -4.50
N THR A 120 -0.78 -15.37 -4.85
CA THR A 120 -0.30 -16.76 -4.87
C THR A 120 -0.15 -17.37 -3.48
N GLY A 121 -0.19 -16.58 -2.39
CA GLY A 121 0.07 -17.06 -1.02
C GLY A 121 -1.10 -16.90 -0.03
N TRP A 122 -2.20 -16.24 -0.41
CA TRP A 122 -3.41 -16.10 0.42
C TRP A 122 -4.49 -17.13 0.13
N GLU A 123 -4.27 -18.02 -0.85
CA GLU A 123 -5.01 -19.29 -0.87
C GLU A 123 -4.59 -20.08 0.37
N PRO A 124 -5.54 -20.51 1.22
CA PRO A 124 -5.20 -21.34 2.37
C PRO A 124 -4.43 -22.55 1.85
N LEU A 125 -3.32 -22.86 2.53
CA LEU A 125 -2.42 -24.00 2.32
C LEU A 125 -3.13 -25.35 2.46
N ARG A 126 -4.20 -25.58 1.71
CA ARG A 126 -4.95 -26.82 1.80
C ARG A 126 -5.15 -27.54 0.49
N GLU A 127 -4.87 -26.92 -0.65
CA GLU A 127 -4.84 -27.66 -1.92
C GLU A 127 -3.73 -27.16 -2.83
N PRO A 128 -2.88 -28.06 -3.39
CA PRO A 128 -1.98 -27.70 -4.47
C PRO A 128 -2.83 -27.24 -5.66
N SER A 129 -2.85 -25.92 -5.90
CA SER A 129 -3.85 -25.25 -6.73
C SER A 129 -3.59 -25.34 -8.23
N ASN A 130 -3.26 -26.53 -8.72
CA ASN A 130 -3.17 -26.85 -10.15
C ASN A 130 -4.22 -27.87 -10.62
N LEU A 131 -5.05 -28.43 -9.71
CA LEU A 131 -6.06 -29.46 -10.03
C LEU A 131 -7.50 -29.15 -9.57
N SER A 132 -7.74 -28.06 -8.83
CA SER A 132 -9.07 -27.72 -8.31
C SER A 132 -9.77 -26.63 -9.16
N PRO A 133 -11.07 -26.77 -9.49
CA PRO A 133 -11.83 -25.71 -10.15
C PRO A 133 -11.80 -24.42 -9.33
N GLY A 134 -11.40 -23.30 -9.96
CA GLY A 134 -11.20 -22.02 -9.26
C GLY A 134 -9.76 -21.81 -8.77
N SER A 135 -8.82 -22.61 -9.28
CA SER A 135 -7.38 -22.47 -9.05
C SER A 135 -6.82 -21.12 -9.52
N TRP A 136 -5.59 -20.78 -9.09
CA TRP A 136 -4.80 -19.68 -9.65
C TRP A 136 -4.69 -19.77 -11.18
N ARG A 137 -4.44 -20.99 -11.70
CA ARG A 137 -4.31 -21.22 -13.14
C ARG A 137 -5.59 -20.83 -13.89
N ASP A 138 -6.75 -21.29 -13.43
CA ASP A 138 -8.05 -20.94 -14.04
C ASP A 138 -8.29 -19.42 -14.02
N TYR A 139 -7.92 -18.77 -12.91
CA TYR A 139 -8.05 -17.33 -12.75
C TYR A 139 -7.16 -16.56 -13.74
N VAL A 140 -5.89 -16.91 -13.85
CA VAL A 140 -4.96 -16.26 -14.78
C VAL A 140 -5.31 -16.57 -16.23
N GLU A 141 -5.72 -17.79 -16.54
CA GLU A 141 -6.18 -18.14 -17.90
C GLU A 141 -7.43 -17.33 -18.29
N LYS A 142 -8.33 -17.06 -17.33
CA LYS A 142 -9.55 -16.27 -17.53
C LYS A 142 -9.26 -14.77 -17.70
N TRP A 143 -8.47 -14.16 -16.82
CA TRP A 143 -8.26 -12.70 -16.78
C TRP A 143 -7.00 -12.25 -17.52
N ARG A 144 -6.07 -13.16 -17.83
CA ARG A 144 -4.84 -12.92 -18.59
C ARG A 144 -4.05 -11.74 -18.04
N ASP A 145 -3.86 -10.69 -18.84
CA ASP A 145 -3.09 -9.50 -18.46
C ASP A 145 -3.76 -8.73 -17.31
N GLU A 146 -5.06 -8.89 -17.12
CA GLU A 146 -5.85 -8.31 -16.02
C GLU A 146 -5.89 -9.23 -14.78
N ALA A 147 -5.18 -10.36 -14.77
CA ALA A 147 -5.02 -11.12 -13.54
C ALA A 147 -4.11 -10.35 -12.57
N ILE A 148 -4.57 -10.12 -11.34
CA ILE A 148 -3.75 -9.45 -10.32
C ILE A 148 -2.68 -10.40 -9.77
N PHE A 149 -1.47 -9.86 -9.61
CA PHE A 149 -0.28 -10.55 -9.15
C PHE A 149 0.14 -10.16 -7.72
N VAL A 150 0.17 -8.85 -7.42
CA VAL A 150 0.42 -8.31 -6.07
C VAL A 150 -0.73 -7.41 -5.67
N GLN A 151 -1.23 -7.58 -4.45
CA GLN A 151 -2.22 -6.68 -3.87
C GLN A 151 -1.66 -5.87 -2.70
N ASP A 152 -1.99 -4.59 -2.69
CA ASP A 152 -1.80 -3.68 -1.57
C ASP A 152 -3.16 -3.13 -1.15
N MET A 153 -3.59 -3.54 0.03
CA MET A 153 -4.90 -3.24 0.61
C MET A 153 -4.82 -2.13 1.67
N ASN A 154 -3.63 -1.54 1.88
CA ASN A 154 -3.34 -0.64 2.99
C ASN A 154 -3.79 0.81 2.72
N HIS A 155 -4.39 1.10 1.56
CA HIS A 155 -4.66 2.46 1.10
C HIS A 155 -6.08 2.96 1.41
N GLN A 156 -6.65 2.51 2.52
CA GLN A 156 -8.05 2.78 2.88
C GLN A 156 -8.32 4.24 3.29
N GLU A 157 -9.59 4.63 3.23
CA GLU A 157 -10.05 5.88 3.84
C GLU A 157 -10.14 5.76 5.36
N PRO A 158 -9.94 6.86 6.11
CA PRO A 158 -10.10 6.85 7.55
C PRO A 158 -11.49 6.33 7.94
N GLY A 159 -11.54 5.31 8.79
CA GLY A 159 -12.80 4.70 9.26
C GLY A 159 -13.29 3.53 8.40
N THR A 160 -12.62 3.20 7.30
CA THR A 160 -12.89 1.99 6.53
C THR A 160 -12.20 0.79 7.18
N SER A 161 -12.99 -0.21 7.55
CA SER A 161 -12.49 -1.52 7.97
C SER A 161 -12.27 -2.38 6.74
N VAL A 162 -11.07 -2.96 6.57
CA VAL A 162 -10.69 -3.75 5.37
C VAL A 162 -11.59 -4.97 5.16
N GLY A 163 -12.19 -5.53 6.21
CA GLY A 163 -13.10 -6.69 6.10
C GLY A 163 -14.57 -6.34 5.83
N SER A 164 -14.92 -5.06 5.68
CA SER A 164 -16.33 -4.64 5.57
C SER A 164 -16.85 -4.70 4.13
N LEU A 165 -17.67 -5.72 3.83
CA LEU A 165 -18.30 -5.88 2.51
C LEU A 165 -19.17 -4.71 2.04
N LEU A 166 -19.63 -3.86 2.96
CA LEU A 166 -20.53 -2.74 2.70
C LEU A 166 -19.79 -1.43 2.42
N GLN A 167 -18.52 -1.33 2.83
CA GLN A 167 -17.72 -0.13 2.68
C GLN A 167 -16.98 -0.15 1.34
N THR A 168 -16.66 1.04 0.84
CA THR A 168 -15.83 1.17 -0.36
C THR A 168 -14.38 0.99 0.03
N HIS A 169 -13.72 0.02 -0.57
CA HIS A 169 -12.29 -0.19 -0.37
C HIS A 169 -11.48 0.45 -1.47
N ARG A 170 -10.26 0.85 -1.11
CA ARG A 170 -9.23 1.30 -2.04
C ARG A 170 -8.04 0.35 -2.00
N GLY A 171 -7.79 -0.32 -3.11
CA GLY A 171 -6.67 -1.24 -3.27
C GLY A 171 -5.75 -0.83 -4.42
N LEU A 172 -4.46 -1.12 -4.32
CA LEU A 172 -3.49 -1.02 -5.41
C LEU A 172 -3.12 -2.42 -5.86
N GLY A 173 -3.30 -2.73 -7.14
CA GLY A 173 -2.97 -4.03 -7.70
C GLY A 173 -1.88 -3.90 -8.76
N LEU A 174 -0.88 -4.78 -8.71
CA LEU A 174 0.03 -5.03 -9.84
C LEU A 174 -0.49 -6.23 -10.62
N TYR A 175 -0.63 -6.11 -11.92
CA TYR A 175 -1.25 -7.12 -12.78
C TYR A 175 -0.22 -7.89 -13.60
N VAL A 176 -0.61 -9.07 -14.11
CA VAL A 176 0.24 -9.92 -14.96
C VAL A 176 0.72 -9.17 -16.20
N GLY A 177 -0.10 -8.26 -16.75
CA GLY A 177 0.27 -7.37 -17.85
C GLY A 177 1.31 -6.30 -17.49
N GLY A 178 1.65 -6.14 -16.21
CA GLY A 178 2.66 -5.20 -15.72
C GLY A 178 2.15 -3.80 -15.40
N HIS A 179 0.87 -3.53 -15.60
CA HIS A 179 0.26 -2.29 -15.14
C HIS A 179 -0.08 -2.35 -13.65
N VAL A 180 -0.07 -1.17 -13.03
CA VAL A 180 -0.55 -0.98 -11.66
C VAL A 180 -1.87 -0.22 -11.73
N ARG A 181 -2.92 -0.76 -11.10
CA ARG A 181 -4.26 -0.16 -11.05
C ARG A 181 -4.66 0.15 -9.63
N VAL A 182 -5.31 1.30 -9.44
CA VAL A 182 -6.02 1.60 -8.19
C VAL A 182 -7.48 1.20 -8.37
N VAL A 183 -7.97 0.30 -7.52
CA VAL A 183 -9.36 -0.18 -7.53
C VAL A 183 -10.13 0.46 -6.39
N LEU A 184 -11.33 0.96 -6.70
CA LEU A 184 -12.24 1.62 -5.76
C LEU A 184 -13.63 1.03 -5.91
N LYS A 185 -13.97 0.02 -5.10
CA LYS A 185 -15.31 -0.58 -5.10
C LYS A 185 -15.67 -1.21 -3.76
N LYS A 186 -16.96 -1.50 -3.58
CA LYS A 186 -17.46 -2.24 -2.42
C LYS A 186 -17.24 -3.74 -2.58
N GLY A 187 -17.31 -4.48 -1.48
CA GLY A 187 -17.23 -5.94 -1.47
C GLY A 187 -15.95 -6.45 -0.82
N ASP A 188 -15.67 -7.73 -1.01
CA ASP A 188 -14.55 -8.39 -0.34
C ASP A 188 -13.23 -8.15 -1.07
N ILE A 189 -12.43 -7.21 -0.56
CA ILE A 189 -11.11 -6.88 -1.13
C ILE A 189 -10.11 -8.05 -1.04
N PHE A 190 -10.39 -9.09 -0.23
CA PHE A 190 -9.56 -10.30 -0.19
C PHE A 190 -9.85 -11.26 -1.35
N GLN A 191 -10.95 -11.08 -2.10
CA GLN A 191 -11.27 -11.95 -3.23
C GLN A 191 -10.62 -11.49 -4.53
N ARG A 192 -10.12 -12.45 -5.33
CA ARG A 192 -9.43 -12.19 -6.61
C ARG A 192 -10.35 -11.51 -7.64
N GLU A 193 -11.64 -11.85 -7.61
CA GLU A 193 -12.69 -11.27 -8.44
C GLU A 193 -12.96 -9.79 -8.07
N TRP A 194 -12.61 -9.38 -6.85
CA TRP A 194 -12.69 -7.97 -6.48
C TRP A 194 -11.63 -7.12 -7.23
N TRP A 195 -10.54 -7.71 -7.67
CA TRP A 195 -9.51 -6.96 -8.36
C TRP A 195 -9.77 -6.77 -9.85
N ASN A 196 -10.81 -7.41 -10.39
CA ASN A 196 -11.26 -7.22 -11.76
C ASN A 196 -12.47 -6.29 -11.84
#